data_AF-A0A146LE18-F1
#
_entry.id   AF-A0A146LE18-F1
#
_cell.length_a   1.000
_cell.length_b   1.000
_cell.length_c   1.000
_cell.angle_alpha   90.00
_cell.angle_beta   90.00
_cell.angle_gamma   90.00
#
_symmetry.space_group_name_H-M   'P 1'
#
loop_
_entity.id
_entity.type
_entity.pdbx_description
1 polymer ?
#
loop_
_entity_poly.entity_id
_entity_poly.type
_entity_poly.pdbx_seq_one_letter_code
_entity_poly.pdbx_strand_id
1 'polypeptide(L)'
;NKKGSDLCEPTNLTTQVLEHYITKYDLKRLDLYCKNLADYHLIMDLLPSISRMFFLNQLGDTKLSAVQAAILLGIGMQHKTVDVLSKELELVPTQLLGLFNKIIRKLYQVFMSTTEHAIEESLGLKDQPDVPFVPKQIGQGLMEELESADRSIKKKQKLELERLKEDFEIKGSDEAWDEALKSGGNTILSIRSKRPISDKSNKFDFEPPKKKKKSFHKKGGKK
;
A
#
# COMPACT_ATOMS: atom_id res chain seq x y z
N ASN A 1 -43.18 -29.60 -36.60
CA ASN A 1 -43.25 -28.28 -35.94
C ASN A 1 -42.08 -28.13 -34.97
N LYS A 2 -41.00 -27.50 -35.46
CA LYS A 2 -39.82 -27.15 -34.68
C LYS A 2 -40.19 -26.07 -33.66
N LYS A 3 -40.20 -26.38 -32.37
CA LYS A 3 -40.20 -25.37 -31.30
C LYS A 3 -38.72 -25.11 -30.98
N GLY A 4 -38.32 -23.85 -31.10
CA GLY A 4 -36.93 -23.39 -31.12
C GLY A 4 -36.15 -23.81 -29.88
N SER A 5 -35.14 -24.64 -30.11
CA SER A 5 -33.90 -24.66 -29.34
C SER A 5 -33.05 -23.46 -29.74
N ASP A 6 -32.15 -23.05 -28.84
CA ASP A 6 -31.05 -22.10 -29.01
C ASP A 6 -31.39 -20.61 -28.86
N LEU A 7 -31.32 -20.10 -27.63
CA LEU A 7 -30.71 -18.79 -27.37
C LEU A 7 -29.99 -18.79 -26.00
N CYS A 8 -28.66 -18.93 -26.08
CA CYS A 8 -27.65 -18.53 -25.09
C CYS A 8 -27.57 -19.34 -23.79
N GLU A 9 -26.78 -20.42 -23.82
CA GLU A 9 -26.15 -20.91 -22.58
C GLU A 9 -25.32 -19.77 -21.94
N PRO A 10 -25.17 -19.73 -20.60
CA PRO A 10 -24.38 -18.69 -19.95
C PRO A 10 -22.94 -18.79 -20.43
N THR A 11 -22.57 -17.94 -21.39
CA THR A 11 -21.19 -17.78 -21.82
C THR A 11 -20.43 -17.19 -20.64
N ASN A 12 -19.70 -18.05 -19.92
CA ASN A 12 -18.80 -17.62 -18.87
C ASN A 12 -17.90 -16.51 -19.40
N LEU A 13 -17.83 -15.40 -18.67
CA LEU A 13 -17.04 -14.23 -19.04
C LEU A 13 -15.59 -14.66 -19.29
N THR A 14 -15.22 -14.80 -20.56
CA THR A 14 -13.83 -15.10 -20.91
C THR A 14 -13.04 -13.81 -20.81
N THR A 15 -11.87 -13.86 -20.17
CA THR A 15 -11.01 -12.68 -19.92
C THR A 15 -10.76 -11.85 -21.19
N GLN A 16 -10.61 -12.51 -22.33
CA GLN A 16 -10.40 -11.86 -23.64
C GLN A 16 -11.58 -10.98 -24.06
N VAL A 17 -12.82 -11.40 -23.76
CA VAL A 17 -14.03 -10.63 -24.05
C VAL A 17 -14.10 -9.42 -23.12
N LEU A 18 -13.74 -9.60 -21.85
CA LEU A 18 -13.69 -8.50 -20.88
C LEU A 18 -12.67 -7.42 -21.28
N GLU A 19 -11.46 -7.81 -21.68
CA GLU A 19 -10.41 -6.88 -22.12
C GLU A 19 -10.78 -6.11 -23.40
N HIS A 20 -11.65 -6.67 -24.25
CA HIS A 20 -12.14 -5.98 -25.44
C HIS A 20 -13.10 -4.83 -25.12
N TYR A 21 -13.96 -4.99 -24.11
CA TYR A 21 -14.96 -3.98 -23.74
C TYR A 21 -14.51 -3.03 -22.63
N ILE A 22 -13.60 -3.46 -21.75
CA ILE A 22 -13.17 -2.71 -20.57
C ILE A 22 -11.64 -2.73 -20.51
N THR A 23 -11.03 -1.54 -20.60
CA THR A 23 -9.58 -1.42 -20.47
C THR A 23 -9.13 -1.43 -19.01
N LYS A 24 -7.83 -1.66 -18.76
CA LYS A 24 -7.23 -1.56 -17.41
C LYS A 24 -7.43 -0.16 -16.79
N TYR A 25 -7.50 0.87 -17.62
CA TYR A 25 -7.78 2.24 -17.17
C TYR A 25 -9.23 2.40 -16.70
N ASP A 26 -10.17 1.76 -17.38
CA ASP A 26 -11.59 1.77 -17.01
C ASP A 26 -11.86 1.04 -15.70
N LEU A 27 -11.16 -0.08 -15.44
CA LEU A 27 -11.19 -0.73 -14.13
C LEU A 27 -10.74 0.22 -13.01
N LYS A 28 -9.72 1.06 -13.27
CA LYS A 28 -9.27 2.07 -12.31
C LYS A 28 -10.30 3.19 -12.12
N ARG A 29 -11.01 3.60 -13.18
CA ARG A 29 -12.12 4.58 -13.07
C ARG A 29 -13.27 4.03 -12.23
N LEU A 30 -13.64 2.76 -12.45
CA LEU A 30 -14.64 2.06 -11.65
C LEU A 30 -14.21 1.94 -10.19
N ASP A 31 -12.93 1.66 -9.91
CA ASP A 31 -12.38 1.62 -8.55
C ASP A 31 -12.47 2.98 -7.84
N LEU A 32 -12.12 4.07 -8.52
CA LEU A 32 -12.23 5.43 -7.98
C LEU A 32 -13.68 5.80 -7.64
N TYR A 33 -14.63 5.46 -8.51
CA TYR A 33 -16.05 5.67 -8.26
C TYR A 33 -16.55 4.79 -7.10
N CYS A 34 -16.16 3.51 -7.06
CA CYS A 34 -16.45 2.63 -5.94
C CYS A 34 -15.84 3.16 -4.64
N LYS A 35 -14.68 3.82 -4.65
CA LYS A 35 -14.11 4.42 -3.43
C LYS A 35 -14.76 5.77 -3.05
N ASN A 36 -15.80 6.20 -3.78
CA ASN A 36 -16.45 7.51 -3.65
C ASN A 36 -15.46 8.67 -3.81
N LEU A 37 -14.35 8.46 -4.55
CA LEU A 37 -13.33 9.47 -4.83
C LEU A 37 -13.62 10.24 -6.12
N ALA A 38 -14.58 9.76 -6.92
CA ALA A 38 -15.00 10.35 -8.17
C ALA A 38 -16.52 10.34 -8.29
N ASP A 39 -17.03 11.24 -9.13
CA ASP A 39 -18.45 11.35 -9.45
C ASP A 39 -18.88 10.31 -10.52
N TYR A 40 -20.19 10.00 -10.59
CA TYR A 40 -20.75 8.99 -11.49
C TYR A 40 -20.57 9.32 -12.97
N HIS A 41 -20.46 10.62 -13.31
CA HIS A 41 -20.11 11.09 -14.65
C HIS A 41 -18.79 10.50 -15.17
N LEU A 42 -17.85 10.14 -14.27
CA LEU A 42 -16.58 9.52 -14.65
C LEU A 42 -16.77 8.14 -15.27
N ILE A 43 -17.89 7.44 -15.04
CA ILE A 43 -18.08 6.07 -15.52
C ILE A 43 -19.26 5.94 -16.48
N MET A 44 -19.96 7.03 -16.80
CA MET A 44 -21.19 7.00 -17.60
C MET A 44 -20.99 6.46 -19.02
N ASP A 45 -19.85 6.72 -19.64
CA ASP A 45 -19.45 6.19 -20.95
C ASP A 45 -19.28 4.67 -20.95
N LEU A 46 -18.98 4.07 -19.79
CA LEU A 46 -18.77 2.63 -19.64
C LEU A 46 -20.08 1.87 -19.39
N LEU A 47 -21.12 2.57 -18.92
CA LEU A 47 -22.38 1.96 -18.51
C LEU A 47 -23.11 1.22 -19.63
N PRO A 48 -23.18 1.72 -20.89
CA PRO A 48 -23.88 1.00 -21.94
C PRO A 48 -23.27 -0.38 -22.19
N SER A 49 -21.94 -0.47 -22.22
CA SER A 49 -21.20 -1.73 -22.40
C SER A 49 -21.41 -2.68 -21.22
N ILE A 50 -21.29 -2.15 -19.99
CA ILE A 50 -21.46 -2.92 -18.76
C ILE A 50 -22.91 -3.45 -18.63
N SER A 51 -23.91 -2.60 -18.87
CA SER A 51 -25.32 -2.97 -18.82
C SER A 51 -25.65 -4.02 -19.88
N ARG A 52 -25.12 -3.89 -21.10
CA ARG A 52 -25.30 -4.91 -22.15
C ARG A 52 -24.77 -6.26 -21.71
N MET A 53 -23.57 -6.30 -21.14
CA MET A 53 -22.94 -7.54 -20.67
C MET A 53 -23.74 -8.19 -19.53
N PHE A 54 -24.33 -7.37 -18.65
CA PHE A 54 -25.22 -7.82 -17.58
C PHE A 54 -26.51 -8.44 -18.13
N PHE A 55 -27.23 -7.74 -18.99
CA PHE A 55 -28.52 -8.24 -19.53
C PHE A 55 -28.37 -9.40 -20.52
N LEU A 56 -27.18 -9.60 -21.10
CA LEU A 56 -26.85 -10.78 -21.89
C LEU A 56 -26.40 -11.98 -21.04
N ASN A 57 -26.50 -11.90 -19.71
CA ASN A 57 -26.06 -12.96 -18.78
C ASN A 57 -24.59 -13.39 -18.97
N GLN A 58 -23.75 -12.50 -19.50
CA GLN A 58 -22.31 -12.76 -19.67
C GLN A 58 -21.55 -12.65 -18.35
N LEU A 59 -22.16 -12.04 -17.33
CA LEU A 59 -21.61 -11.84 -15.99
C LEU A 59 -21.91 -12.99 -15.00
N GLY A 60 -22.23 -14.17 -15.53
CA GLY A 60 -22.52 -15.37 -14.74
C GLY A 60 -23.67 -15.18 -13.75
N ASP A 61 -23.49 -15.67 -12.51
CA ASP A 61 -24.51 -15.69 -11.45
C ASP A 61 -24.77 -14.33 -10.76
N THR A 62 -24.34 -13.23 -11.37
CA THR A 62 -24.52 -11.89 -10.78
C THR A 62 -26.00 -11.50 -10.81
N LYS A 63 -26.68 -11.58 -9.66
CA LYS A 63 -28.10 -11.19 -9.53
C LYS A 63 -28.24 -9.79 -8.93
N LEU A 64 -29.05 -8.97 -9.59
CA LEU A 64 -29.49 -7.67 -9.09
C LEU A 64 -30.97 -7.74 -8.67
N SER A 65 -31.35 -6.93 -7.67
CA SER A 65 -32.77 -6.74 -7.35
C SER A 65 -33.50 -6.10 -8.54
N ALA A 66 -34.81 -6.30 -8.66
CA ALA A 66 -35.62 -5.72 -9.74
C ALA A 66 -35.45 -4.19 -9.86
N VAL A 67 -35.44 -3.48 -8.73
CA VAL A 67 -35.20 -2.03 -8.69
C VAL A 67 -33.78 -1.68 -9.15
N GLN A 68 -32.79 -2.48 -8.76
CA GLN A 68 -31.40 -2.29 -9.17
C GLN A 68 -31.22 -2.52 -10.68
N ALA A 69 -31.83 -3.56 -11.24
CA ALA A 69 -31.82 -3.83 -12.67
C ALA A 69 -32.52 -2.71 -13.44
N ALA A 70 -33.65 -2.20 -12.95
CA ALA A 70 -34.34 -1.05 -13.54
C ALA A 70 -33.47 0.21 -13.56
N ILE A 71 -32.72 0.48 -12.48
CA ILE A 71 -31.77 1.59 -12.43
C ILE A 71 -30.64 1.42 -13.46
N LEU A 72 -30.05 0.23 -13.53
CA LEU A 72 -28.98 -0.09 -14.48
C LEU A 72 -29.47 0.02 -15.94
N LEU A 73 -30.71 -0.37 -16.21
CA LEU A 73 -31.36 -0.21 -17.52
C LEU A 73 -31.60 1.26 -17.85
N GLY A 74 -32.17 2.02 -16.91
CA GLY A 74 -32.51 3.42 -17.09
C GLY A 74 -31.30 4.30 -17.38
N ILE A 75 -30.23 4.15 -16.60
CA ILE A 75 -29.00 4.94 -16.77
C ILE A 75 -28.17 4.38 -17.92
N GLY A 76 -27.96 3.06 -17.96
CA GLY A 76 -27.00 2.45 -18.88
C GLY A 76 -27.51 2.23 -20.30
N MET A 77 -28.76 1.80 -20.49
CA MET A 77 -29.30 1.52 -21.84
C MET A 77 -30.27 2.60 -22.35
N GLN A 78 -31.05 3.22 -21.46
CA GLN A 78 -32.00 4.26 -21.84
C GLN A 78 -31.40 5.68 -21.78
N HIS A 79 -30.20 5.83 -21.22
CA HIS A 79 -29.48 7.09 -21.04
C HIS A 79 -30.33 8.18 -20.36
N LYS A 80 -31.21 7.78 -19.44
CA LYS A 80 -32.03 8.71 -18.66
C LYS A 80 -31.16 9.42 -17.61
N THR A 81 -31.45 10.69 -17.37
CA THR A 81 -30.80 11.42 -16.27
C THR A 81 -31.30 10.91 -14.93
N VAL A 82 -30.49 11.10 -13.90
CA VAL A 82 -30.81 10.71 -12.52
C VAL A 82 -32.11 11.35 -12.05
N ASP A 83 -32.39 12.60 -12.42
CA ASP A 83 -33.61 13.33 -12.03
C ASP A 83 -34.87 12.73 -12.65
N VAL A 84 -34.82 12.32 -13.92
CA VAL A 84 -35.96 11.68 -14.59
C VAL A 84 -36.22 10.32 -13.97
N LEU A 85 -35.17 9.52 -13.78
CA LEU A 85 -35.28 8.20 -13.20
C LEU A 85 -35.73 8.23 -11.73
N SER A 86 -35.32 9.27 -10.99
CA SER A 86 -35.78 9.54 -9.62
C SER A 86 -37.29 9.77 -9.55
N LYS A 87 -37.86 10.50 -10.53
CA LYS A 87 -39.31 10.72 -10.63
C LYS A 87 -40.07 9.44 -11.03
N GLU A 88 -39.53 8.65 -11.97
CA GLU A 88 -40.17 7.42 -12.44
C GLU A 88 -40.20 6.31 -11.37
N LEU A 89 -39.15 6.21 -10.55
CA LEU A 89 -39.06 5.22 -9.49
C LEU A 89 -39.57 5.72 -8.14
N GLU A 90 -39.99 6.99 -8.07
CA GLU A 90 -40.42 7.68 -6.83
C GLU A 90 -39.36 7.60 -5.70
N LEU A 91 -38.08 7.70 -6.07
CA LEU A 91 -36.94 7.62 -5.15
C LEU A 91 -36.24 8.96 -5.02
N VAL A 92 -35.66 9.25 -3.85
CA VAL A 92 -34.80 10.44 -3.69
C VAL A 92 -33.52 10.28 -4.53
N PRO A 93 -33.05 11.31 -5.28
CA PRO A 93 -31.87 11.21 -6.15
C PRO A 93 -30.61 10.67 -5.45
N THR A 94 -30.40 11.03 -4.19
CA THR A 94 -29.27 10.56 -3.37
C THR A 94 -29.35 9.05 -3.08
N GLN A 95 -30.55 8.52 -2.86
CA GLN A 95 -30.78 7.09 -2.67
C GLN A 95 -30.57 6.32 -3.97
N LEU A 96 -31.02 6.87 -5.10
CA LEU A 96 -30.82 6.29 -6.43
C LEU A 96 -29.33 6.15 -6.73
N LEU A 97 -28.54 7.22 -6.52
CA LEU A 97 -27.08 7.16 -6.67
C LEU A 97 -26.42 6.19 -5.67
N GLY A 98 -26.94 6.08 -4.45
CA GLY A 98 -26.49 5.08 -3.48
C GLY A 98 -26.74 3.64 -3.93
N LEU A 99 -27.92 3.35 -4.50
CA LEU A 99 -28.24 2.05 -5.09
C LEU A 99 -27.39 1.78 -6.33
N PHE A 100 -27.19 2.79 -7.17
CA PHE A 100 -26.33 2.72 -8.34
C PHE A 100 -24.88 2.39 -7.95
N ASN A 101 -24.32 3.03 -6.92
CA ASN A 101 -22.99 2.71 -6.41
C ASN A 101 -22.89 1.24 -5.92
N LYS A 102 -23.92 0.72 -5.26
CA LYS A 102 -23.98 -0.70 -4.86
C LYS A 102 -23.97 -1.65 -6.07
N ILE A 103 -24.64 -1.28 -7.16
CA ILE A 103 -24.63 -2.06 -8.41
C ILE A 103 -23.23 -2.06 -9.00
N ILE A 104 -22.62 -0.88 -9.16
CA ILE A 104 -21.28 -0.76 -9.75
C ILE A 104 -20.23 -1.52 -8.93
N ARG A 105 -20.30 -1.49 -7.59
CA ARG A 105 -19.40 -2.32 -6.75
C ARG A 105 -19.53 -3.81 -7.03
N LYS A 106 -20.77 -4.33 -7.13
CA LYS A 106 -20.99 -5.75 -7.44
C LYS A 106 -20.38 -6.10 -8.80
N LEU A 107 -20.61 -5.28 -9.82
CA LEU A 107 -20.09 -5.51 -11.17
C LEU A 107 -18.56 -5.42 -11.20
N TYR A 108 -17.99 -4.44 -10.51
CA TYR A 108 -16.54 -4.28 -10.36
C TYR A 108 -15.89 -5.49 -9.67
N GLN A 109 -16.52 -6.05 -8.63
CA GLN A 109 -16.03 -7.26 -7.97
C GLN A 109 -15.97 -8.46 -8.92
N VAL A 110 -16.97 -8.62 -9.79
CA VAL A 110 -17.01 -9.70 -10.79
C VAL A 110 -15.93 -9.52 -11.85
N PHE A 111 -15.68 -8.28 -12.29
CA PHE A 111 -14.58 -8.00 -13.20
C PHE A 111 -13.24 -8.32 -12.55
N MET A 112 -13.05 -7.89 -11.29
CA MET A 112 -11.81 -8.16 -10.56
C MET A 112 -11.57 -9.65 -10.34
N SER A 113 -12.59 -10.41 -9.92
CA SER A 113 -12.46 -11.87 -9.75
C SER A 113 -12.12 -12.57 -11.07
N THR A 114 -12.70 -12.11 -12.18
CA THR A 114 -12.38 -12.65 -13.51
C THR A 114 -10.93 -12.35 -13.91
N THR A 115 -10.46 -11.12 -13.69
CA THR A 115 -9.07 -10.75 -13.98
C THR A 115 -8.08 -11.46 -13.06
N GLU A 116 -8.42 -11.64 -11.79
CA GLU A 116 -7.59 -12.35 -10.81
C GLU A 116 -7.45 -13.82 -11.21
N HIS A 117 -8.56 -14.50 -11.52
CA HIS A 117 -8.55 -15.87 -12.02
C HIS A 117 -7.69 -16.03 -13.30
N ALA A 118 -7.71 -15.05 -14.19
CA ALA A 118 -6.90 -15.06 -15.40
C ALA A 118 -5.40 -14.86 -15.11
N ILE A 119 -5.07 -14.01 -14.14
CA ILE A 119 -3.69 -13.81 -13.68
C ILE A 119 -3.18 -15.06 -12.97
N GLU A 120 -3.99 -15.68 -12.11
CA GLU A 120 -3.65 -16.95 -11.43
C GLU A 120 -3.33 -18.06 -12.44
N GLU A 121 -4.14 -18.16 -13.49
CA GLU A 121 -3.92 -19.11 -14.58
C GLU A 121 -2.65 -18.78 -15.36
N SER A 122 -2.41 -17.50 -15.69
CA SER A 122 -1.18 -17.07 -16.35
C SER A 122 0.09 -17.26 -15.49
N LEU A 123 -0.03 -17.19 -14.17
CA LEU A 123 1.07 -17.38 -13.22
C LEU A 123 1.28 -18.87 -12.86
N GLY A 124 0.40 -19.77 -13.31
CA GLY A 124 0.49 -21.21 -13.02
C GLY A 124 0.28 -21.56 -11.54
N LEU A 125 -0.39 -20.70 -10.77
CA LEU A 125 -0.61 -20.89 -9.33
C LEU A 125 -1.65 -21.97 -9.02
N LYS A 126 -2.51 -22.33 -9.98
CA LYS A 126 -3.51 -23.39 -9.82
C LYS A 126 -2.94 -24.81 -9.81
N ASP A 127 -1.76 -25.01 -10.40
CA ASP A 127 -1.10 -26.32 -10.50
C ASP A 127 -0.01 -26.53 -9.45
N GLN A 128 0.22 -25.56 -8.55
CA GLN A 128 0.97 -25.88 -7.34
C GLN A 128 0.02 -26.59 -6.39
N PRO A 129 0.24 -27.88 -6.06
CA PRO A 129 -0.42 -28.44 -4.90
C PRO A 129 -0.12 -27.52 -3.73
N ASP A 130 -1.04 -27.46 -2.78
CA ASP A 130 -0.88 -26.80 -1.48
C ASP A 130 0.30 -27.49 -0.77
N VAL A 131 1.52 -27.22 -1.22
CA VAL A 131 2.73 -27.64 -0.55
C VAL A 131 2.68 -26.77 0.68
N PRO A 132 2.51 -27.35 1.88
CA PRO A 132 2.74 -26.58 3.10
C PRO A 132 4.04 -25.86 2.87
N PHE A 133 4.11 -24.56 3.15
CA PHE A 133 5.36 -23.82 3.09
C PHE A 133 6.37 -24.58 3.94
N VAL A 134 7.14 -25.48 3.32
CA VAL A 134 8.30 -26.11 3.87
C VAL A 134 9.36 -25.12 3.48
N PRO A 135 9.93 -24.35 4.44
CA PRO A 135 11.10 -23.56 4.14
C PRO A 135 12.11 -24.52 3.52
N LYS A 136 12.31 -24.42 2.20
CA LYS A 136 13.42 -25.09 1.53
C LYS A 136 14.63 -24.73 2.36
N GLN A 137 15.35 -25.75 2.85
CA GLN A 137 16.37 -25.71 3.90
C GLN A 137 17.48 -24.67 3.65
N ILE A 138 17.12 -23.39 3.75
CA ILE A 138 17.98 -22.20 3.74
C ILE A 138 18.28 -21.82 5.20
N GLY A 139 17.73 -22.56 6.17
CA GLY A 139 17.92 -22.30 7.60
C GLY A 139 19.33 -22.57 8.10
N GLN A 140 20.13 -23.41 7.43
CA GLN A 140 21.50 -23.69 7.87
C GLN A 140 22.49 -22.66 7.31
N GLY A 141 22.40 -22.32 6.02
CA GLY A 141 23.30 -21.31 5.42
C GLY A 141 23.04 -19.88 5.91
N LEU A 142 21.77 -19.47 6.05
CA LEU A 142 21.43 -18.10 6.42
C LEU A 142 21.68 -17.83 7.92
N MET A 143 21.48 -18.83 8.79
CA MET A 143 21.78 -18.70 10.22
C MET A 143 23.28 -18.59 10.46
N GLU A 144 24.09 -19.38 9.75
CA GLU A 144 25.57 -19.32 9.78
C GLU A 144 26.10 -17.97 9.25
N GLU A 145 25.51 -17.45 8.16
CA GLU A 145 25.82 -16.12 7.62
C GLU A 145 25.44 -15.00 8.60
N LEU A 146 24.28 -15.09 9.26
CA LEU A 146 23.86 -14.12 10.25
C LEU A 146 24.74 -14.15 11.51
N GLU A 147 25.10 -15.34 11.98
CA GLU A 147 25.94 -15.50 13.17
C GLU A 147 27.39 -15.05 12.92
N SER A 148 27.92 -15.30 11.72
CA SER A 148 29.24 -14.80 11.32
C SER A 148 29.28 -13.27 11.17
N ALA A 149 28.19 -12.65 10.67
CA ALA A 149 28.02 -11.20 10.65
C ALA A 149 27.95 -10.62 12.08
N ASP A 150 27.17 -11.23 12.99
CA ASP A 150 27.06 -10.82 14.39
C ASP A 150 28.39 -10.91 15.14
N ARG A 151 29.16 -11.99 14.94
CA ARG A 151 30.49 -12.14 15.55
C ARG A 151 31.46 -11.05 15.06
N SER A 152 31.38 -10.70 13.78
CA SER A 152 32.23 -9.66 13.18
C SER A 152 31.91 -8.27 13.73
N ILE A 153 30.63 -7.97 13.92
CA ILE A 153 30.17 -6.70 14.51
C ILE A 153 30.57 -6.62 15.99
N LYS A 154 30.34 -7.68 16.78
CA LYS A 154 30.72 -7.72 18.21
C LYS A 154 32.22 -7.57 18.41
N LYS A 155 33.05 -8.19 17.56
CA LYS A 155 34.51 -8.01 17.59
C LYS A 155 34.91 -6.56 17.33
N LYS A 156 34.32 -5.92 16.31
CA LYS A 156 34.56 -4.50 16.01
C LYS A 156 34.14 -3.60 17.18
N GLN A 157 32.95 -3.84 17.74
CA GLN A 157 32.45 -3.09 18.90
C GLN A 157 33.33 -3.27 20.14
N LYS A 158 33.82 -4.49 20.40
CA LYS A 158 34.70 -4.76 21.55
C LYS A 158 36.05 -4.04 21.39
N LEU A 159 36.63 -4.09 20.20
CA LEU A 159 37.90 -3.43 19.90
C LEU A 159 37.75 -1.90 19.96
N GLU A 160 36.64 -1.37 19.46
CA GLU A 160 36.31 0.05 19.58
C GLU A 160 36.07 0.46 21.04
N LEU A 161 35.40 -0.37 21.85
CA LEU A 161 35.25 -0.15 23.30
C LEU A 161 36.57 -0.25 24.06
N GLU A 162 37.48 -1.16 23.70
CA GLU A 162 38.81 -1.25 24.30
C GLU A 162 39.64 0.00 23.97
N ARG A 163 39.62 0.43 22.71
CA ARG A 163 40.23 1.71 22.30
C ARG A 163 39.61 2.90 23.03
N LEU A 164 38.28 2.92 23.16
CA LEU A 164 37.58 3.99 23.88
C LEU A 164 37.90 3.94 25.38
N LYS A 165 38.08 2.76 25.97
CA LYS A 165 38.58 2.62 27.35
C LYS A 165 39.99 3.18 27.47
N GLU A 166 40.90 2.90 26.54
CA GLU A 166 42.25 3.49 26.60
C GLU A 166 42.23 5.02 26.46
N ASP A 167 41.39 5.53 25.56
CA ASP A 167 41.27 6.97 25.30
C ASP A 167 40.58 7.70 26.46
N PHE A 168 39.56 7.10 27.08
CA PHE A 168 38.68 7.72 28.09
C PHE A 168 38.80 7.14 29.51
N GLU A 169 39.74 6.23 29.78
CA GLU A 169 40.05 5.78 31.13
C GLU A 169 40.63 6.97 31.91
N ILE A 170 39.85 7.41 32.90
CA ILE A 170 40.24 8.47 33.82
C ILE A 170 41.21 7.83 34.83
N LYS A 171 42.50 7.77 34.49
CA LYS A 171 43.55 7.39 35.44
C LYS A 171 43.73 8.51 36.46
N GLY A 172 43.08 8.38 37.60
CA GLY A 172 43.32 9.17 38.82
C GLY A 172 43.62 8.21 39.98
N SER A 173 44.59 8.56 40.84
CA SER A 173 44.81 7.84 42.11
C SER A 173 43.59 8.01 43.00
N ASP A 174 43.14 6.96 43.71
CA ASP A 174 42.02 7.03 44.67
C ASP A 174 42.23 8.14 45.71
N GLU A 175 43.48 8.42 46.08
CA GLU A 175 43.85 9.51 46.99
C GLU A 175 43.54 10.91 46.41
N ALA A 176 43.70 11.09 45.10
CA ALA A 176 43.41 12.36 44.43
C ALA A 176 41.89 12.59 44.27
N TRP A 177 41.13 11.50 44.17
CA TRP A 177 39.66 11.55 44.17
C TRP A 177 39.11 11.89 45.55
N ASP A 178 39.65 11.29 46.61
CA ASP A 178 39.25 11.58 47.99
C ASP A 178 39.57 13.02 48.40
N GLU A 179 40.66 13.60 47.91
CA GLU A 179 40.99 15.01 48.16
C GLU A 179 40.07 15.96 47.38
N ALA A 180 39.73 15.63 46.12
CA ALA A 180 38.79 16.40 45.31
C ALA A 180 37.34 16.34 45.81
N LEU A 181 36.92 15.20 46.40
CA LEU A 181 35.58 15.00 46.98
C LEU A 181 35.38 15.71 48.33
N LYS A 182 36.47 16.04 49.05
CA LYS A 182 36.41 16.79 50.31
C LYS A 182 36.02 18.26 50.12
N SER A 183 36.27 18.87 48.96
CA SER A 183 35.79 20.23 48.65
C SER A 183 34.38 20.16 48.05
N GLY A 184 33.37 19.99 48.90
CA GLY A 184 31.96 19.96 48.50
C GLY A 184 31.45 21.32 48.02
N GLY A 185 31.39 21.53 46.71
CA GLY A 185 30.71 22.66 46.09
C GLY A 185 30.41 22.37 44.61
N ASN A 186 29.28 22.85 44.09
CA ASN A 186 28.80 22.67 42.70
C ASN A 186 29.67 23.39 41.63
N THR A 187 30.98 23.27 41.72
CA THR A 187 31.96 23.88 40.82
C THR A 187 32.72 22.76 40.10
N ILE A 188 33.07 23.00 38.83
CA ILE A 188 33.78 22.04 37.97
C ILE A 188 35.10 21.63 38.65
N LEU A 189 35.26 20.34 38.95
CA LEU A 189 36.47 19.75 39.54
C LEU A 189 37.39 19.24 38.41
N SER A 190 38.65 19.69 38.39
CA SER A 190 39.65 19.23 37.42
C SER A 190 40.73 18.38 38.08
N ILE A 191 40.84 17.11 37.69
CA ILE A 191 41.90 16.21 38.16
C ILE A 191 43.00 16.17 37.09
N ARG A 192 44.24 16.48 37.49
CA ARG A 192 45.37 16.61 36.55
C ARG A 192 45.84 15.23 36.10
N SER A 193 45.44 14.84 34.89
CA SER A 193 45.96 13.62 34.25
C SER A 193 47.41 13.80 33.80
N LYS A 194 48.28 12.84 34.11
CA LYS A 194 49.65 12.75 33.56
C LYS A 194 49.61 12.02 32.20
N ARG A 195 49.11 12.66 31.15
CA ARG A 195 49.39 12.21 29.77
C ARG A 195 50.28 13.24 29.07
N PRO A 196 51.28 12.83 28.28
CA PRO A 196 51.90 13.74 27.32
C PRO A 196 50.85 14.13 26.28
N ILE A 197 50.73 15.42 26.00
CA ILE A 197 49.87 15.93 24.92
C ILE A 197 50.48 15.45 23.61
N SER A 198 49.94 14.37 23.03
CA SER A 198 50.19 14.04 21.63
C SER A 198 49.06 14.59 20.78
N ASP A 199 49.32 15.73 20.15
CA ASP A 199 48.57 16.22 19.00
C ASP A 199 48.54 15.15 17.90
N LYS A 200 47.42 14.43 17.75
CA LYS A 200 46.98 13.93 16.44
C LYS A 200 45.45 13.92 16.33
N SER A 201 44.98 14.85 15.52
CA SER A 201 43.69 14.92 14.85
C SER A 201 43.02 13.55 14.60
N ASN A 202 41.83 13.36 15.16
CA ASN A 202 40.77 12.61 14.51
C ASN A 202 39.53 13.51 14.48
N LYS A 203 39.36 14.20 13.35
CA LYS A 203 38.09 14.81 12.98
C LYS A 203 37.05 13.69 12.94
N PHE A 204 36.11 13.70 13.87
CA PHE A 204 34.86 12.98 13.69
C PHE A 204 34.06 13.72 12.62
N ASP A 205 34.12 13.25 11.38
CA ASP A 205 33.18 13.67 10.33
C ASP A 205 31.83 13.02 10.62
N PHE A 206 31.03 13.70 11.45
CA PHE A 206 29.62 13.41 11.61
C PHE A 206 28.84 14.23 10.58
N GLU A 207 28.45 13.63 9.46
CA GLU A 207 27.44 14.21 8.58
C GLU A 207 26.04 13.96 9.17
N PRO A 208 25.29 15.01 9.58
CA PRO A 208 23.92 14.83 10.02
C PRO A 208 22.98 14.56 8.83
N PRO A 209 21.90 13.76 9.00
CA PRO A 209 20.99 13.44 7.91
C PRO A 209 20.21 14.70 7.46
N LYS A 210 20.20 14.92 6.14
CA LYS A 210 19.53 16.06 5.48
C LYS A 210 18.02 16.06 5.77
N LYS A 211 17.57 16.94 6.68
CA LYS A 211 16.14 17.27 6.85
C LYS A 211 15.66 18.10 5.65
N LYS A 212 14.82 17.52 4.79
CA LYS A 212 14.07 18.27 3.76
C LYS A 212 13.07 19.21 4.45
N LYS A 213 13.37 20.52 4.48
CA LYS A 213 12.38 21.56 4.81
C LYS A 213 11.63 21.98 3.54
N LYS A 214 10.31 21.82 3.56
CA LYS A 214 9.39 22.43 2.57
C LYS A 214 9.47 23.95 2.70
N SER A 215 9.73 24.65 1.59
CA SER A 215 9.67 26.11 1.51
C SER A 215 8.22 26.58 1.32
N PHE A 216 7.67 27.30 2.29
CA PHE A 216 6.52 28.18 2.07
C PHE A 216 7.04 29.58 1.73
N HIS A 217 6.65 30.09 0.57
CA HIS A 217 7.09 31.37 0.05
C HIS A 217 6.18 32.48 0.60
N LYS A 218 6.71 33.44 1.36
CA LYS A 218 6.02 34.71 1.64
C LYS A 218 6.94 35.85 1.22
N LYS A 219 6.62 36.45 0.06
CA LYS A 219 7.30 37.63 -0.48
C LYS A 219 7.20 38.79 0.51
N GLY A 220 8.35 39.40 0.79
CA GLY A 220 8.44 40.66 1.51
C GLY A 220 8.20 41.88 0.61
N GLY A 221 8.16 43.04 1.24
CA GLY A 221 8.22 44.34 0.56
C GLY A 221 7.86 45.48 1.50
N LYS A 222 8.86 46.06 2.17
CA LYS A 222 8.79 47.39 2.80
C LYS A 222 8.62 48.45 1.71
N LYS A 223 7.64 49.34 1.86
CA LYS A 223 7.77 50.81 1.93
C LYS A 223 6.38 51.42 1.95
#